data_AF-A0A1H6FA59-F1
#
_entry.id   AF-A0A1H6FA59-F1
#
_cell.length_a   1.000
_cell.length_b   1.000
_cell.length_c   1.000
_cell.angle_alpha   90.00
_cell.angle_beta   90.00
_cell.angle_gamma   90.00
#
_symmetry.space_group_name_H-M   'P 1'
#
loop_
_entity.id
_entity.type
_entity.pdbx_description
1 polymer ?
#
loop_
_entity_poly.entity_id
_entity_poly.type
_entity_poly.pdbx_seq_one_letter_code
_entity_poly.pdbx_strand_id
1 'polypeptide(L)' 'MMGGIPIPKPSILDNCKVVGINGGRKVYKDEEESRYYTWDSLHGELEVFNKQGIHIGVACPTSGLMTKPAVRGRRISKQN' A
#
# COMPACT_ATOMS: atom_id res chain seq x y z
N MET A 1 -8.61 1.84 23.57
CA MET A 1 -7.58 1.70 22.52
C MET A 1 -8.26 1.17 21.27
N MET A 2 -8.51 2.00 20.25
CA MET A 2 -8.94 1.49 18.94
C MET A 2 -7.68 1.05 18.18
N GLY A 3 -7.37 -0.25 18.19
CA GLY A 3 -6.40 -0.79 17.24
C GLY A 3 -6.96 -0.65 15.83
N GLY A 4 -6.14 -0.22 14.86
CA GLY A 4 -6.57 -0.12 13.47
C GLY A 4 -6.95 -1.48 12.89
N ILE A 5 -7.69 -1.47 11.77
CA ILE A 5 -8.13 -2.67 11.06
C ILE A 5 -6.88 -3.51 10.71
N PRO A 6 -6.84 -4.80 11.08
CA PRO A 6 -5.72 -5.67 10.73
C PRO A 6 -5.72 -5.98 9.23
N ILE A 7 -4.54 -6.24 8.67
CA ILE A 7 -4.41 -6.72 7.30
C ILE A 7 -5.13 -8.08 7.21
N PRO A 8 -6.06 -8.27 6.26
CA PRO A 8 -6.77 -9.55 6.10
C PRO A 8 -5.81 -10.67 5.70
N LYS A 9 -6.23 -11.91 5.95
CA LYS A 9 -5.55 -13.11 5.45
C LYS A 9 -6.55 -13.96 4.67
N PRO A 10 -6.30 -14.28 3.38
CA PRO A 10 -5.13 -13.85 2.59
C PRO A 10 -5.18 -12.37 2.20
N SER A 11 -4.02 -11.82 1.81
CA SER A 11 -3.85 -10.48 1.24
C SER A 11 -2.85 -10.51 0.09
N ILE A 12 -2.99 -9.61 -0.88
CA ILE A 12 -1.97 -9.43 -1.94
C ILE A 12 -0.60 -9.08 -1.38
N LEU A 13 -0.55 -8.51 -0.16
CA LEU A 13 0.70 -8.19 0.52
C LEU A 13 1.48 -9.43 0.97
N ASP A 14 0.85 -10.61 1.04
CA ASP A 14 1.51 -11.86 1.43
C ASP A 14 2.62 -12.25 0.44
N ASN A 15 2.50 -11.80 -0.81
CA ASN A 15 3.51 -12.00 -1.87
C ASN A 15 4.47 -10.81 -2.03
N CYS A 16 4.30 -9.74 -1.25
CA CYS A 16 5.11 -8.53 -1.36
C CYS A 16 6.27 -8.53 -0.35
N LYS A 17 7.38 -7.89 -0.72
CA LYS A 17 8.51 -7.67 0.18
C LYS A 17 8.36 -6.34 0.92
N VAL A 18 8.61 -6.31 2.22
CA VAL A 18 8.74 -5.04 2.95
C VAL A 18 10.07 -4.40 2.58
N VAL A 19 10.03 -3.20 2.01
CA VAL A 19 11.19 -2.44 1.53
C VAL A 19 11.49 -1.19 2.35
N GLY A 20 10.63 -0.84 3.30
CA GLY A 20 10.90 0.28 4.20
C GLY A 20 9.70 0.69 5.01
N ILE A 21 9.84 1.85 5.66
CA ILE A 21 8.82 2.47 6.49
C ILE A 21 8.63 3.92 6.03
N ASN A 22 7.38 4.33 5.79
CA ASN A 22 7.03 5.70 5.45
C ASN A 22 5.93 6.20 6.40
N GLY A 23 6.22 7.24 7.19
CA GLY A 23 5.24 7.80 8.13
C GLY A 23 4.68 6.77 9.12
N GLY A 24 5.53 5.88 9.61
CA GLY A 24 5.16 4.80 10.54
C GLY A 24 4.45 3.60 9.90
N ARG A 25 4.24 3.60 8.58
CA ARG A 25 3.62 2.49 7.84
C ARG A 25 4.68 1.70 7.07
N LYS A 26 4.57 0.38 7.09
CA LYS A 26 5.37 -0.49 6.21
C LYS A 26 5.06 -0.17 4.75
N VAL A 27 6.11 -0.11 3.95
CA VAL A 27 6.03 -0.06 2.49
C VAL A 27 6.35 -1.43 1.95
N TYR A 28 5.40 -1.98 1.22
CA TYR A 28 5.48 -3.27 0.55
C TYR A 28 5.78 -3.03 -0.92
N LYS A 29 6.65 -3.83 -1.51
CA LYS A 29 6.96 -3.81 -2.93
C LYS A 29 6.54 -5.13 -3.55
N ASP A 30 5.79 -5.03 -4.62
CA ASP A 30 5.53 -6.12 -5.55
C ASP A 30 6.63 -6.10 -6.61
N GLU A 31 7.39 -7.19 -6.69
CA GLU A 31 8.52 -7.31 -7.59
C GLU A 31 8.08 -7.55 -9.05
N GLU A 32 6.89 -8.11 -9.28
CA GLU A 32 6.36 -8.39 -10.61
C GLU A 32 5.79 -7.12 -11.25
N GLU A 33 4.90 -6.42 -10.53
CA GLU A 33 4.20 -5.24 -11.06
C GLU A 33 4.98 -3.92 -10.87
N SER A 34 6.11 -3.96 -10.16
CA SER A 34 6.91 -2.76 -9.79
C SER A 34 6.07 -1.68 -9.07
N ARG A 35 5.13 -2.13 -8.23
CA ARG A 35 4.25 -1.27 -7.42
C ARG A 35 4.67 -1.28 -5.97
N TYR A 36 4.32 -0.19 -5.28
CA TYR A 36 4.51 -0.04 -3.85
C TYR A 36 3.15 0.11 -3.16
N TYR A 37 3.01 -0.45 -1.97
CA TYR A 37 1.79 -0.42 -1.20
C TYR A 37 2.05 0.02 0.24
N THR A 38 1.10 0.72 0.83
CA THR A 38 1.05 0.93 2.28
C THR A 38 -0.33 0.56 2.82
N TRP A 39 -0.37 -0.02 4.02
CA TRP A 39 -1.62 -0.35 4.70
C TRP A 39 -2.24 0.89 5.35
N ASP A 40 -3.46 1.24 4.94
CA ASP A 40 -4.30 2.17 5.68
C ASP A 40 -5.23 1.42 6.63
N SER A 41 -4.78 1.29 7.87
CA SER A 41 -5.53 0.61 8.93
C SER A 41 -6.78 1.36 9.40
N LEU A 42 -6.97 2.63 9.00
CA LEU A 42 -8.20 3.36 9.31
C LEU A 42 -9.37 2.87 8.44
N HIS A 43 -9.09 2.59 7.17
CA HIS A 43 -10.11 2.23 6.17
C HIS A 43 -10.05 0.76 5.73
N GLY A 44 -8.98 0.04 6.08
CA GLY A 44 -8.81 -1.36 5.70
C GLY A 44 -8.42 -1.53 4.23
N GLU A 45 -7.63 -0.61 3.69
CA GLU A 45 -7.32 -0.54 2.25
C GLU A 45 -5.83 -0.34 1.95
N LEU A 46 -5.44 -0.59 0.70
CA LEU A 46 -4.07 -0.40 0.24
C LEU A 46 -3.94 0.88 -0.56
N GLU A 47 -3.15 1.83 -0.06
CA GLU A 47 -2.70 2.96 -0.89
C GLU A 47 -1.60 2.45 -1.83
N VAL A 48 -1.74 2.69 -3.14
CA VAL A 48 -0.89 2.17 -4.21
C VAL A 48 -0.03 3.29 -4.78
N PHE A 49 1.26 3.03 -4.97
CA PHE A 49 2.23 3.97 -5.51
C PHE A 49 3.02 3.34 -6.66
N ASN A 50 3.39 4.17 -7.63
CA ASN A 50 4.26 3.76 -8.74
C ASN A 50 5.74 3.72 -8.31
N LYS A 51 6.63 3.33 -9.24
CA LYS A 51 8.09 3.28 -9.02
C LYS A 51 8.76 4.59 -8.62
N GLN A 52 8.11 5.73 -8.84
CA GLN A 52 8.58 7.05 -8.44
C GLN A 52 8.03 7.47 -7.06
N GLY A 53 7.30 6.58 -6.39
CA GLY A 53 6.63 6.85 -5.12
C GLY A 53 5.40 7.75 -5.25
N ILE A 54 4.83 7.91 -6.45
CA ILE A 54 3.63 8.73 -6.69
C ILE A 54 2.39 7.88 -6.46
N HIS A 55 1.45 8.39 -5.68
CA HIS A 55 0.18 7.72 -5.41
C HIS A 55 -0.65 7.62 -6.69
N ILE A 56 -1.10 6.40 -7.01
CA ILE A 56 -1.87 6.09 -8.22
C ILE A 56 -3.27 5.55 -7.92
N GLY A 57 -3.64 5.44 -6.64
CA GLY A 57 -4.98 5.11 -6.19
C GLY A 57 -4.97 4.11 -5.06
N VAL A 58 -6.16 3.56 -4.76
CA VAL A 58 -6.35 2.61 -3.67
C VAL A 58 -6.80 1.27 -4.23
N ALA A 59 -6.31 0.17 -3.65
CA ALA A 59 -6.68 -1.19 -4.02
C ALA A 59 -7.30 -1.96 -2.84
N CYS A 60 -8.18 -2.92 -3.17
CA CYS A 60 -8.69 -3.89 -2.22
C CYS A 60 -7.56 -4.85 -1.81
N PRO A 61 -7.32 -5.08 -0.50
CA PRO A 61 -6.22 -5.91 -0.03
C PRO A 61 -6.35 -7.38 -0.42
N THR A 62 -7.56 -7.88 -0.67
CA THR A 62 -7.79 -9.30 -0.98
C THR A 62 -7.78 -9.56 -2.48
N SER A 63 -8.34 -8.66 -3.30
CA SER A 63 -8.44 -8.85 -4.74
C SER A 63 -7.40 -8.10 -5.57
N GLY A 64 -6.72 -7.09 -5.00
CA GLY A 64 -5.80 -6.22 -5.72
C GLY A 64 -6.48 -5.23 -6.70
N LEU A 65 -7.81 -5.29 -6.83
CA LEU A 65 -8.55 -4.40 -7.73
C LEU A 65 -8.54 -2.96 -7.21
N MET A 66 -8.32 -2.00 -8.11
CA MET A 66 -8.36 -0.57 -7.78
C MET A 66 -9.80 -0.15 -7.42
N THR A 67 -9.99 0.42 -6.24
CA THR A 67 -11.29 0.86 -5.72
C THR A 67 -11.45 2.38 -5.71
N LYS A 68 -10.34 3.13 -5.66
CA LYS A 68 -10.36 4.61 -5.66
C LYS A 68 -9.29 5.17 -6.60
N PRO A 69 -9.54 6.35 -7.22
CA PRO A 69 -8.58 6.97 -8.12
C PRO A 69 -7.39 7.58 -7.38
N ALA A 70 -6.36 7.95 -8.15
CA ALA A 70 -5.19 8.66 -7.66
C ALA A 70 -5.56 10.01 -7.02
N VAL A 71 -4.98 10.28 -5.85
CA VAL A 71 -5.04 11.59 -5.19
C VAL A 71 -3.74 12.35 -5.45
N ARG A 72 -3.85 13.47 -6.19
CA ARG A 72 -2.70 14.31 -6.56
C ARG A 72 -1.97 14.81 -5.32
N GLY A 73 -0.63 14.76 -5.35
CA GLY A 73 0.24 15.27 -4.28
C GLY A 73 0.62 14.23 -3.22
N ARG A 74 -0.09 13.10 -3.12
CA ARG A 74 0.31 12.02 -2.21
C ARG A 74 1.52 11.26 -2.75
N ARG A 75 2.52 11.08 -1.89
CA ARG A 75 3.77 10.38 -2.22
C ARG A 75 4.30 9.60 -1.03
N ILE A 76 5.07 8.56 -1.33
CA ILE A 76 6.01 7.96 -0.39
C ILE A 76 7.43 8.45 -0.72
N SER A 77 8.25 8.62 0.32
CA SER A 77 9.67 8.89 0.13
C SER A 77 10.34 7.72 -0.60
N LYS A 78 11.47 7.98 -1.27
CA LYS A 78 12.26 6.92 -1.90
C LYS A 78 12.62 5.88 -0.83
N GLN A 79 12.20 4.64 -1.06
CA GLN A 79 12.54 3.52 -0.20
C GLN A 79 13.90 2.96 -0.64
N ASN A 80 14.75 2.58 0.33
CA ASN A 80 16.07 2.00 0.08
C ASN A 80 16.00 0.53 -0.34
#